data_AF-A0A2H0NGE8-F1
#
_entry.id   AF-A0A2H0NGE8-F1
#
_cell.length_a   1.000
_cell.length_b   1.000
_cell.length_c   1.000
_cell.angle_alpha   90.00
_cell.angle_beta   90.00
_cell.angle_gamma   90.00
#
_symmetry.space_group_name_H-M   'P 1'
#
loop_
_entity.id
_entity.type
_entity.pdbx_description
1 polymer ?
#
loop_
_entity_poly.entity_id
_entity_poly.type
_entity_poly.pdbx_seq_one_letter_code
_entity_poly.pdbx_strand_id
1 'polypeptide(L)'
;MSKIIILPGIVDAHVHLRDPGQTYKEDFFTGTSAALAGGITSVFDMPNNLVPILNVEKLNEKIKIAEKKAVCDWGLYFGTDGNNTDKFPLVYKYVIG
;
A
#
# COMPACT_ATOMS: atom_id res chain seq x y z
N MET A 1 3.88 39.41 -2.43
CA MET A 1 4.45 38.14 -2.88
C MET A 1 4.01 37.05 -1.90
N SER A 2 3.28 36.04 -2.36
CA SER A 2 3.02 34.84 -1.57
C SER A 2 4.34 34.10 -1.35
N LYS A 3 4.64 33.73 -0.10
CA LYS A 3 5.77 32.86 0.22
C LYS A 3 5.33 31.42 -0.02
N ILE A 4 5.88 30.79 -1.06
CA ILE A 4 5.72 29.36 -1.33
C ILE A 4 6.91 28.64 -0.71
N ILE A 5 6.65 27.58 0.05
CA ILE A 5 7.68 26.68 0.57
C ILE A 5 7.65 25.42 -0.29
N ILE A 6 8.80 25.04 -0.83
CA ILE A 6 8.97 23.80 -1.59
C ILE A 6 9.53 22.76 -0.62
N LEU A 7 8.83 21.64 -0.49
CA LEU A 7 9.20 20.52 0.37
C LEU A 7 9.45 19.28 -0.49
N PRO A 8 10.23 18.29 0.00
CA PRO A 8 10.23 16.95 -0.60
C PRO A 8 8.83 16.33 -0.52
N GLY A 9 8.55 15.37 -1.40
CA GLY A 9 7.34 14.57 -1.34
C GLY A 9 7.22 13.85 0.01
N ILE A 10 6.01 13.86 0.58
CA ILE A 10 5.74 13.23 1.88
C ILE A 10 5.61 11.71 1.68
N VAL A 11 6.09 10.94 2.66
CA VAL A 11 5.89 9.49 2.73
C VAL A 11 4.82 9.22 3.79
N ASP A 12 3.71 8.60 3.37
CA ASP A 12 2.69 8.12 4.29
C ASP A 12 2.91 6.64 4.59
N ALA A 13 3.43 6.36 5.78
CA ALA A 13 3.81 5.00 6.17
C ALA A 13 2.63 4.09 6.53
N HIS A 14 1.38 4.60 6.53
CA HIS A 14 0.22 3.83 6.95
C HIS A 14 -1.05 4.30 6.23
N VAL A 15 -1.40 3.61 5.14
CA VAL A 15 -2.67 3.80 4.43
C VAL A 15 -3.53 2.54 4.39
N HIS A 16 -4.78 2.70 3.96
CA HIS A 16 -5.70 1.59 3.69
C HIS A 16 -6.40 1.79 2.35
N LEU A 17 -5.85 1.22 1.28
CA LEU A 17 -6.33 1.36 -0.10
C LEU A 17 -7.45 0.39 -0.46
N ARG A 18 -7.85 -0.51 0.45
CA ARG A 18 -9.06 -1.36 0.39
C ARG A 18 -9.20 -2.28 -0.83
N ASP A 19 -8.15 -2.39 -1.65
CA ASP A 19 -8.06 -3.26 -2.82
C ASP A 19 -7.00 -4.35 -2.55
N PRO A 20 -7.35 -5.67 -2.59
CA PRO A 20 -8.60 -6.25 -3.07
C PRO A 20 -9.78 -6.27 -2.08
N GLY A 21 -10.99 -6.35 -2.65
CA GLY A 21 -12.21 -6.80 -1.96
C GLY A 21 -13.14 -5.73 -1.41
N GLN A 22 -12.70 -4.48 -1.26
CA GLN A 22 -13.52 -3.37 -0.75
C GLN A 22 -13.39 -2.10 -1.61
N THR A 23 -13.28 -2.26 -2.93
CA THR A 23 -13.03 -1.17 -3.90
C THR A 23 -14.14 -0.12 -3.99
N TYR A 24 -15.33 -0.40 -3.48
CA TYR A 24 -16.38 0.60 -3.33
C TYR A 24 -16.06 1.65 -2.26
N LYS A 25 -15.12 1.37 -1.35
CA LYS A 25 -14.63 2.32 -0.35
C LYS A 25 -13.46 3.14 -0.88
N GLU A 26 -12.47 2.46 -1.45
CA GLU A 26 -11.26 3.03 -2.04
C GLU A 26 -10.55 1.97 -2.88
N ASP A 27 -9.76 2.37 -3.88
CA ASP A 27 -8.83 1.47 -4.57
C ASP A 27 -7.44 2.10 -4.77
N PHE A 28 -6.49 1.32 -5.32
CA PHE A 28 -5.13 1.82 -5.54
C PHE A 28 -5.09 3.06 -6.45
N PHE A 29 -5.97 3.19 -7.44
CA PHE A 29 -5.96 4.34 -8.34
C PHE A 29 -6.52 5.58 -7.65
N THR A 30 -7.68 5.46 -7.01
CA THR A 30 -8.32 6.61 -6.35
C THR A 30 -7.54 7.08 -5.13
N GLY A 31 -7.06 6.16 -4.29
CA GLY A 31 -6.31 6.50 -3.09
C GLY A 31 -4.94 7.10 -3.37
N THR A 32 -4.19 6.57 -4.34
CA THR A 32 -2.88 7.16 -4.71
C THR A 32 -3.02 8.48 -5.47
N SER A 33 -4.12 8.69 -6.22
CA SER A 33 -4.43 9.99 -6.81
C SER A 33 -4.69 11.05 -5.73
N ALA A 34 -5.43 10.68 -4.67
CA ALA A 34 -5.66 11.54 -3.53
C ALA A 34 -4.36 11.85 -2.76
N ALA A 35 -3.48 10.85 -2.60
CA ALA A 35 -2.17 11.02 -1.99
C ALA A 35 -1.33 12.07 -2.73
N LEU A 36 -1.21 11.97 -4.06
CA LEU A 36 -0.48 12.95 -4.88
C LEU A 36 -1.06 14.35 -4.76
N ALA A 37 -2.39 14.49 -4.79
CA ALA A 37 -3.05 15.78 -4.62
C ALA A 37 -2.74 16.42 -3.26
N GLY A 38 -2.49 15.60 -2.23
CA GLY A 38 -2.07 16.02 -0.89
C GLY A 38 -0.56 16.26 -0.72
N GLY A 39 0.25 16.04 -1.76
CA GLY A 39 1.72 16.16 -1.69
C GLY A 39 2.43 14.92 -1.14
N ILE A 40 1.72 13.79 -1.02
CA ILE A 40 2.28 12.48 -0.67
C ILE A 40 2.71 11.78 -1.96
N THR A 41 3.98 11.39 -2.03
CA THR A 41 4.55 10.73 -3.21
C THR A 41 4.79 9.25 -3.00
N SER A 42 4.75 8.76 -1.76
CA SER A 42 4.92 7.34 -1.44
C SER A 42 3.95 6.92 -0.34
N VAL A 43 3.30 5.77 -0.51
CA VAL A 43 2.35 5.22 0.47
C VAL A 43 2.66 3.76 0.83
N PHE A 44 2.45 3.36 2.08
CA PHE A 44 2.58 1.97 2.51
C PHE A 44 1.23 1.39 2.97
N ASP A 45 0.70 0.46 2.19
CA ASP A 45 -0.66 -0.06 2.37
C ASP A 45 -0.72 -1.25 3.32
N MET A 46 -1.63 -1.16 4.29
CA MET A 46 -1.80 -2.16 5.34
C MET A 46 -2.43 -3.46 4.82
N PRO A 47 -2.18 -4.60 5.49
CA PRO A 47 -2.56 -5.92 4.97
C PRO A 47 -4.01 -6.31 5.33
N ASN A 48 -4.80 -5.43 5.93
CA ASN A 48 -6.16 -5.71 6.45
C ASN A 48 -7.27 -5.43 5.43
N ASN A 49 -7.07 -5.89 4.20
CA ASN A 49 -8.12 -5.97 3.18
C ASN A 49 -9.24 -6.94 3.61
N LEU A 50 -10.31 -7.05 2.79
CA LEU A 50 -11.43 -7.96 3.08
C LEU A 50 -10.95 -9.37 3.41
N VAL A 51 -9.99 -9.86 2.61
CA VAL A 51 -9.17 -11.02 2.93
C VAL A 51 -7.79 -10.50 3.30
N PRO A 52 -7.32 -10.70 4.54
CA PRO A 52 -6.01 -10.22 4.94
C PRO A 52 -4.86 -10.83 4.13
N ILE A 53 -3.80 -10.04 3.92
CA ILE A 53 -2.62 -10.45 3.16
C ILE A 53 -1.67 -11.24 4.06
N LEU A 54 -1.97 -12.53 4.25
CA LEU A 54 -1.26 -13.44 5.18
C LEU A 54 -0.45 -14.54 4.47
N ASN A 55 -0.51 -14.62 3.14
CA ASN A 55 0.20 -15.62 2.35
C ASN A 55 0.76 -15.04 1.05
N VAL A 56 1.71 -15.77 0.44
CA VAL A 56 2.44 -15.35 -0.77
C VAL A 56 1.51 -15.12 -1.95
N GLU A 57 0.47 -15.93 -2.10
CA GLU A 57 -0.49 -15.79 -3.20
C GLU A 57 -1.24 -14.46 -3.12
N LYS A 58 -1.77 -14.12 -1.94
CA LYS A 58 -2.48 -12.86 -1.71
C LYS A 58 -1.57 -11.64 -1.83
N LEU A 59 -0.32 -11.76 -1.40
CA LEU A 59 0.67 -10.71 -1.61
C LEU A 59 0.92 -10.48 -3.11
N ASN A 60 1.14 -11.55 -3.88
CA ASN A 60 1.35 -11.45 -5.32
C ASN A 60 0.13 -10.91 -6.06
N GLU A 61 -1.09 -11.25 -5.63
CA GLU A 61 -2.32 -10.67 -6.15
C GLU A 61 -2.34 -9.15 -5.94
N LYS A 62 -2.04 -8.71 -4.71
CA LYS A 62 -2.03 -7.28 -4.36
C LYS A 62 -0.93 -6.49 -5.07
N ILE A 63 0.26 -7.08 -5.25
CA ILE A 63 1.35 -6.50 -6.05
C ILE A 63 0.87 -6.21 -7.46
N LYS A 64 0.25 -7.18 -8.15
CA LYS A 64 -0.25 -7.00 -9.53
C LYS A 64 -1.31 -5.91 -9.63
N ILE A 65 -2.15 -5.79 -8.62
CA ILE A 65 -3.18 -4.72 -8.54
C ILE A 65 -2.49 -3.36 -8.39
N ALA A 66 -1.54 -3.24 -7.46
CA ALA A 66 -0.79 -2.01 -7.22
C ALA A 66 0.00 -1.58 -8.46
N GLU A 67 0.73 -2.50 -9.09
CA GLU A 67 1.48 -2.27 -10.35
C GLU A 67 0.59 -1.73 -11.48
N LYS A 68 -0.68 -2.15 -11.54
CA LYS A 68 -1.61 -1.75 -12.59
C LYS A 68 -2.30 -0.41 -12.32
N LYS A 69 -2.53 -0.07 -11.04
CA LYS A 69 -3.46 1.00 -10.65
C LYS A 69 -2.81 2.18 -9.92
N ALA A 70 -1.74 1.95 -9.16
CA ALA A 70 -1.12 2.99 -8.35
C ALA A 70 -0.50 4.08 -9.25
N VAL A 71 -0.66 5.34 -8.86
CA VAL A 71 -0.10 6.51 -9.57
C VAL A 71 1.00 7.22 -8.78
N CYS A 72 1.32 6.77 -7.56
CA CYS A 72 2.48 7.18 -6.78
C CYS A 72 3.33 5.97 -6.39
N ASP A 73 4.50 6.19 -5.78
CA ASP A 73 5.29 5.09 -5.24
C ASP A 73 4.51 4.37 -4.14
N TRP A 74 4.71 3.06 -4.01
CA TRP A 74 3.96 2.25 -3.07
C TRP A 74 4.82 1.15 -2.45
N GLY A 75 4.40 0.72 -1.26
CA GLY A 75 4.90 -0.45 -0.57
C GLY A 75 3.76 -1.17 0.14
N LEU A 76 3.97 -2.44 0.47
CA LEU A 76 2.95 -3.29 1.07
C LEU A 76 3.45 -3.84 2.40
N TYR A 77 2.57 -3.91 3.39
CA TYR A 77 2.80 -4.72 4.58
C TYR A 77 2.34 -6.16 4.35
N PHE A 78 2.94 -7.10 5.09
CA PHE A 78 2.49 -8.49 5.20
C PHE A 78 1.93 -8.74 6.59
N GLY A 79 0.71 -9.26 6.68
CA GLY A 79 0.04 -9.47 7.95
C GLY A 79 0.48 -10.78 8.62
N THR A 80 0.19 -10.90 9.92
CA THR A 80 0.30 -12.15 10.65
C THR A 80 -0.94 -12.44 11.47
N ASP A 81 -1.30 -13.72 11.56
CA ASP A 81 -2.29 -14.27 12.49
C ASP A 81 -1.64 -15.09 13.62
N GLY A 82 -0.31 -15.07 13.72
CA GLY A 82 0.50 -15.86 14.65
C GLY A 82 0.90 -17.24 14.12
N ASN A 83 0.25 -17.76 13.08
CA ASN A 83 0.51 -19.11 12.54
C ASN A 83 1.30 -19.10 11.22
N ASN A 84 1.51 -17.93 10.62
CA ASN A 84 2.16 -17.76 9.31
C ASN A 84 3.57 -17.12 9.38
N THR A 85 4.21 -17.15 10.56
CA THR A 85 5.54 -16.54 10.76
C THR A 85 6.62 -17.19 9.90
N ASP A 86 6.46 -18.47 9.56
CA ASP A 86 7.33 -19.23 8.64
C ASP A 86 7.33 -18.68 7.20
N LYS A 87 6.35 -17.84 6.84
CA LYS A 87 6.24 -17.24 5.49
C LYS A 87 7.06 -15.95 5.32
N PHE A 88 7.41 -15.25 6.40
CA PHE A 88 8.14 -13.97 6.32
C PHE A 88 9.47 -14.05 5.54
N PRO A 89 10.31 -15.09 5.71
CA PRO A 89 11.52 -15.25 4.91
C PRO A 89 11.29 -15.37 3.40
N LEU A 90 10.08 -15.74 2.97
CA LEU A 90 9.72 -15.85 1.55
C LEU A 90 9.32 -14.50 0.94
N VAL A 91 8.88 -13.54 1.77
CA VAL A 91 8.26 -12.30 1.30
C VAL A 91 9.03 -11.03 1.64
N TYR A 92 10.02 -11.07 2.54
CA TYR A 92 10.71 -9.87 3.06
C TYR A 92 11.29 -8.91 2.01
N LYS A 93 11.56 -9.39 0.79
CA LYS A 93 12.05 -8.53 -0.32
C LYS A 93 10.97 -7.71 -1.00
N TYR A 94 9.70 -8.03 -0.76
CA TYR A 94 8.54 -7.45 -1.44
C TYR A 94 7.64 -6.63 -0.50
N VAL A 95 7.95 -6.63 0.80
CA VAL A 95 7.13 -5.99 1.84
C VAL A 95 7.99 -5.06 2.69
N ILE A 96 7.33 -4.11 3.37
CA ILE A 96 7.95 -3.20 4.34
C ILE A 96 7.61 -3.69 5.75
N GLY A 97 8.58 -3.57 6.66
CA GLY A 97 8.51 -4.08 8.04
C GLY A 97 9.17 -5.45 8.20
#